data_AF-A0A3M7R0Z7-F1
#
_entry.id   AF-A0A3M7R0Z7-F1
#
_cell.length_a   1.000
_cell.length_b   1.000
_cell.length_c   1.000
_cell.angle_alpha   90.00
_cell.angle_beta   90.00
_cell.angle_gamma   90.00
#
_symmetry.space_group_name_H-M   'P 1'
#
loop_
_entity.id
_entity.type
_entity.pdbx_description
1 polymer ?
#
loop_
_entity_poly.entity_id
_entity_poly.type
_entity_poly.pdbx_seq_one_letter_code
_entity_poly.pdbx_strand_id
1 'polypeptide(L)'
;FFDYQIDDEEDDEYFLLMNTEDDNDESEIKSSKLMENFGEQENSYKPYLNSRNNEFEELEVPKCLGDIFESVAGAIFLDSNKSFDTVWRVYYGLMKPYIDKFTNEVPKSPIRELLELEPETAKFEKPERTIDGKIRVTVSVFGRGKFKGIGRNYRIAKNAAAKLALKFLKGQSKSDD
;
A
#
# COMPACT_ATOMS: atom_id res chain seq x y z
N PHE A 1 -7.00 15.76 -27.24
CA PHE A 1 -6.67 14.38 -27.59
C PHE A 1 -5.15 14.28 -27.56
N PHE A 2 -4.59 14.02 -26.37
CA PHE A 2 -3.21 13.56 -26.23
C PHE A 2 -3.33 12.20 -25.58
N ASP A 3 -2.85 11.18 -26.29
CA ASP A 3 -2.81 9.80 -25.85
C ASP A 3 -1.94 9.72 -24.59
N TYR A 4 -2.60 9.50 -23.45
CA TYR A 4 -1.94 8.93 -22.28
C TYR A 4 -1.75 7.45 -22.59
N GLN A 5 -0.63 7.09 -23.22
CA GLN A 5 -0.08 5.76 -23.07
C GLN A 5 0.42 5.68 -21.63
N ILE A 6 -0.45 5.19 -20.76
CA ILE A 6 0.00 4.64 -19.49
C ILE A 6 0.82 3.41 -19.89
N ASP A 7 2.08 3.35 -19.47
CA ASP A 7 2.95 2.17 -19.59
C ASP A 7 2.42 1.00 -18.71
N ASP A 8 1.11 0.72 -18.77
CA ASP A 8 0.45 -0.36 -18.04
C ASP A 8 0.96 -1.73 -18.53
N GLU A 9 1.35 -1.85 -19.81
CA GLU A 9 1.86 -3.12 -20.37
C GLU A 9 3.23 -3.53 -19.82
N GLU A 10 4.17 -2.59 -19.62
CA GLU A 10 5.46 -2.91 -18.98
C GLU A 10 5.28 -3.24 -17.49
N ASP A 11 4.37 -2.54 -16.81
CA ASP A 11 4.06 -2.80 -15.40
C ASP A 11 3.49 -4.21 -15.18
N ASP A 12 2.67 -4.72 -16.11
CA ASP A 12 2.13 -6.08 -16.07
C ASP A 12 3.21 -7.15 -16.35
N GLU A 13 4.16 -6.88 -17.25
CA GLU A 13 5.28 -7.78 -17.52
C GLU A 13 6.22 -7.89 -16.29
N TYR A 14 6.60 -6.77 -15.68
CA TYR A 14 7.39 -6.78 -14.44
C TYR A 14 6.61 -7.38 -13.27
N PHE A 15 5.30 -7.19 -13.23
CA PHE A 15 4.44 -7.82 -12.24
C PHE A 15 4.45 -9.34 -12.39
N LEU A 16 4.32 -9.89 -13.61
CA LEU A 16 4.41 -11.33 -13.84
C LEU A 16 5.80 -11.87 -13.49
N LEU A 17 6.87 -11.27 -14.03
CA LEU A 17 8.25 -11.75 -13.88
C LEU A 17 8.73 -11.76 -12.42
N MET A 18 8.24 -10.83 -11.60
CA MET A 18 8.67 -10.72 -10.22
C MET A 18 7.79 -11.51 -9.24
N ASN A 19 6.60 -11.95 -9.67
CA ASN A 19 5.68 -12.80 -8.90
C ASN A 19 5.73 -14.29 -9.30
N THR A 20 6.52 -14.67 -10.30
CA THR A 20 6.86 -16.08 -10.54
C THR A 20 7.92 -16.52 -9.52
N GLU A 21 7.54 -17.49 -8.67
CA GLU A 21 8.36 -18.22 -7.69
C GLU A 21 8.65 -17.50 -6.35
N ASP A 22 7.79 -17.75 -5.36
CA ASP A 22 8.11 -18.46 -4.09
C ASP A 22 6.89 -18.41 -3.13
N ASP A 23 5.83 -19.19 -3.45
CA ASP A 23 4.83 -19.59 -2.45
C ASP A 23 5.44 -20.70 -1.60
N ASN A 24 6.27 -20.36 -0.61
CA ASN A 24 6.72 -21.31 0.40
C ASN A 24 6.37 -20.80 1.81
N ASP A 25 5.69 -21.67 2.54
CA ASP A 25 4.95 -21.42 3.79
C ASP A 25 5.86 -21.04 4.99
N GLU A 26 6.31 -19.79 5.08
CA GLU A 26 6.89 -19.23 6.32
C GLU A 26 5.88 -18.41 7.15
N SER A 27 4.63 -18.29 6.70
CA SER A 27 3.61 -17.44 7.34
C SER A 27 3.02 -18.02 8.63
N GLU A 28 3.09 -19.35 8.83
CA GLU A 28 2.51 -20.01 10.01
C GLU A 28 3.34 -19.84 11.29
N ILE A 29 4.67 -19.71 11.17
CA ILE A 29 5.57 -19.69 12.34
C ILE A 29 5.60 -18.30 13.02
N LYS A 30 5.27 -17.22 12.30
CA LYS A 30 5.20 -15.87 12.88
C LYS A 30 3.89 -15.58 13.61
N SER A 31 2.77 -16.21 13.21
CA SER A 31 1.46 -15.97 13.81
C SER A 31 1.37 -16.46 15.26
N SER A 32 2.02 -17.58 15.59
CA SER A 32 2.01 -18.15 16.95
C SER A 32 2.73 -17.29 17.99
N LYS A 33 3.72 -16.49 17.57
CA LYS A 33 4.47 -15.57 18.46
C LYS A 33 3.79 -14.22 18.70
N LEU A 34 2.73 -13.91 17.96
CA LEU A 34 2.03 -12.62 18.00
C LEU A 34 0.84 -12.61 18.98
N MET A 35 0.37 -13.78 19.43
CA MET A 35 -0.78 -13.89 20.33
C MET A 35 -0.44 -13.74 21.83
N GLU A 36 0.84 -13.69 22.22
CA GLU A 36 1.22 -13.63 23.65
C GLU A 36 1.27 -12.21 24.26
N ASN A 37 1.25 -11.13 23.48
CA ASN A 37 1.41 -9.77 24.01
C ASN A 37 0.27 -8.82 23.61
N PHE A 38 -0.93 -9.08 24.11
CA PHE A 38 -2.10 -8.18 24.01
C PHE A 38 -2.15 -7.11 25.12
N GLY A 39 -1.04 -6.83 25.77
CA GLY A 39 -0.91 -5.79 26.80
C GLY A 39 0.19 -4.80 26.43
N GLU A 40 -0.22 -3.55 26.20
CA GLU A 40 0.62 -2.34 26.14
C GLU A 40 1.58 -2.21 24.95
N GLN A 41 1.15 -1.55 23.87
CA GLN A 41 2.00 -0.67 23.04
C GLN A 41 1.19 0.17 22.03
N GLU A 42 0.82 1.40 22.40
CA GLU A 42 0.23 2.41 21.49
C GLU A 42 1.24 3.02 20.48
N ASN A 43 2.37 2.36 20.17
CA ASN A 43 3.49 2.97 19.43
C ASN A 43 4.11 2.11 18.30
N SER A 44 3.32 1.32 17.55
CA SER A 44 3.87 0.47 16.46
C SER A 44 3.52 0.87 15.02
N TYR A 45 2.71 1.91 14.78
CA TYR A 45 2.25 2.26 13.42
C TYR A 45 3.10 3.33 12.72
N LYS A 46 4.38 3.48 13.08
CA LYS A 46 5.27 4.39 12.35
C LYS A 46 6.01 3.60 11.26
N PRO A 47 5.71 3.81 9.98
CA PRO A 47 6.50 3.20 8.92
C PRO A 47 7.97 3.62 9.08
N TYR A 48 8.88 2.65 8.95
CA TYR A 48 10.31 2.86 9.12
C TYR A 48 10.84 3.71 7.97
N LEU A 49 10.80 5.02 8.15
CA LEU A 49 11.48 5.95 7.27
C LEU A 49 12.96 5.90 7.62
N ASN A 50 13.78 5.22 6.81
CA ASN A 50 15.22 5.35 6.95
C ASN A 50 15.65 6.69 6.33
N SER A 51 15.61 7.76 7.14
CA SER A 51 15.94 9.13 6.72
C SER A 51 17.34 9.29 6.13
N ARG A 52 18.26 8.34 6.39
CA ARG A 52 19.61 8.38 5.80
C ARG A 52 19.66 7.92 4.35
N ASN A 53 18.73 7.06 3.92
CA ASN A 53 18.78 6.42 2.60
C ASN A 53 17.59 6.75 1.68
N ASN A 54 16.65 7.59 2.12
CA ASN A 54 15.37 7.80 1.43
C ASN A 54 14.70 6.47 1.07
N GLU A 55 14.68 5.54 2.02
CA GLU A 55 14.04 4.22 1.88
C GLU A 55 12.79 4.17 2.76
N PHE A 56 11.68 3.73 2.16
CA PHE A 56 10.40 3.51 2.83
C PHE A 56 9.93 2.07 2.60
N GLU A 57 9.75 1.34 3.69
CA GLU A 57 9.10 0.05 3.68
C GLU A 57 7.67 0.20 4.22
N GLU A 58 6.69 -0.20 3.41
CA GLU A 58 5.28 -0.14 3.80
C GLU A 58 4.94 -1.28 4.78
N LEU A 59 4.43 -0.93 5.95
CA LEU A 59 4.05 -1.90 6.98
C LEU A 59 2.83 -2.72 6.53
N GLU A 60 2.93 -4.04 6.67
CA GLU A 60 1.81 -4.93 6.37
C GLU A 60 0.82 -5.01 7.54
N VAL A 61 -0.46 -5.04 7.21
CA VAL A 61 -1.54 -5.25 8.17
C VAL A 61 -1.81 -6.77 8.28
N PRO A 62 -2.06 -7.32 9.48
CA PRO A 62 -2.39 -8.74 9.64
C PRO A 62 -3.65 -9.13 8.85
N LYS A 63 -3.49 -10.03 7.86
CA LYS A 63 -4.57 -10.47 6.97
C LYS A 63 -5.76 -11.09 7.71
N CYS A 64 -5.49 -11.77 8.82
CA CYS A 64 -6.50 -12.43 9.64
C CYS A 64 -7.58 -11.47 10.18
N LEU A 65 -7.28 -10.17 10.31
CA LEU A 65 -8.28 -9.19 10.70
C LEU A 65 -9.35 -9.00 9.61
N GLY A 66 -8.95 -9.07 8.34
CA GLY A 66 -9.87 -9.08 7.20
C GLY A 66 -10.72 -10.34 7.21
N ASP A 67 -10.11 -11.52 7.41
CA ASP A 67 -10.83 -12.80 7.47
C ASP A 67 -11.87 -12.83 8.60
N ILE A 68 -11.53 -12.29 9.78
CA ILE A 68 -12.48 -12.15 10.89
C ILE A 68 -13.60 -11.17 10.52
N PHE A 69 -13.26 -10.03 9.91
CA PHE A 69 -14.25 -9.05 9.47
C PHE A 69 -15.20 -9.63 8.41
N GLU A 70 -14.74 -10.46 7.48
CA GLU A 70 -15.59 -11.10 6.46
C GLU A 70 -16.41 -12.25 7.03
N SER A 71 -15.82 -13.07 7.92
CA SER A 71 -16.53 -14.19 8.55
C SER A 71 -17.68 -13.73 9.45
N VAL A 72 -17.57 -12.57 10.13
CA VAL A 72 -18.68 -11.98 10.89
C VAL A 72 -19.84 -11.61 9.98
N ALA A 73 -19.60 -11.10 8.76
CA ALA A 73 -20.66 -10.83 7.78
C ALA A 73 -21.35 -12.13 7.38
N GLY A 74 -20.57 -13.20 7.16
CA GLY A 74 -21.09 -14.55 6.88
C GLY A 74 -21.94 -15.09 8.03
N ALA A 75 -21.53 -14.91 9.28
CA ALA A 75 -22.29 -15.34 10.45
C ALA A 75 -23.64 -14.61 10.55
N ILE A 76 -23.66 -13.28 10.39
CA ILE A 76 -24.90 -12.48 10.38
C ILE A 76 -25.82 -12.93 9.24
N PHE A 77 -25.26 -13.19 8.05
CA PHE A 77 -26.02 -13.68 6.92
C PHE A 77 -26.74 -14.99 7.24
N LEU A 78 -26.03 -15.96 7.83
CA LEU A 78 -26.61 -17.25 8.20
C LEU A 78 -27.67 -17.13 9.30
N ASP A 79 -27.40 -16.33 10.34
CA ASP A 79 -28.31 -16.13 11.49
C ASP A 79 -29.59 -15.38 11.10
N SER A 80 -29.50 -14.49 10.11
CA SER A 80 -30.63 -13.70 9.60
C SER A 80 -31.46 -14.37 8.50
N ASN A 81 -31.41 -15.72 8.42
CA ASN A 81 -32.03 -16.48 7.33
C ASN A 81 -31.62 -16.00 5.93
N LYS A 82 -30.30 -15.78 5.74
CA LYS A 82 -29.69 -15.39 4.47
C LYS A 82 -30.10 -13.98 3.99
N SER A 83 -30.21 -13.02 4.90
CA SER A 83 -30.63 -11.63 4.58
C SER A 83 -29.44 -10.70 4.40
N PHE A 84 -29.17 -10.28 3.15
CA PHE A 84 -28.18 -9.24 2.87
C PHE A 84 -28.56 -7.87 3.43
N ASP A 85 -29.85 -7.55 3.51
CA ASP A 85 -30.31 -6.30 4.13
C ASP A 85 -29.91 -6.22 5.60
N THR A 86 -29.94 -7.35 6.30
CA THR A 86 -29.51 -7.43 7.70
C THR A 86 -28.00 -7.29 7.83
N VAL A 87 -27.22 -7.97 6.97
CA VAL A 87 -25.75 -7.80 6.91
C VAL A 87 -25.40 -6.34 6.66
N TRP A 88 -26.01 -5.73 5.65
CA TRP A 88 -25.76 -4.33 5.28
C TRP A 88 -26.15 -3.39 6.41
N ARG A 89 -27.31 -3.57 7.06
CA ARG A 89 -27.72 -2.72 8.19
C ARG A 89 -26.68 -2.71 9.32
N VAL A 90 -26.10 -3.87 9.63
CA VAL A 90 -25.06 -3.99 10.68
C VAL A 90 -23.74 -3.36 10.20
N TYR A 91 -23.27 -3.73 9.01
CA TYR A 91 -21.97 -3.29 8.48
C TYR A 91 -21.96 -1.82 8.12
N TYR A 92 -23.08 -1.29 7.63
CA TYR A 92 -23.21 0.11 7.28
C TYR A 92 -22.94 1.01 8.49
N GLY A 93 -23.44 0.66 9.68
CA GLY A 93 -23.13 1.43 10.89
C GLY A 93 -21.63 1.52 11.19
N LEU A 94 -20.90 0.41 11.01
CA LEU A 94 -19.46 0.31 11.21
C LEU A 94 -18.67 1.05 10.11
N MET A 95 -19.10 0.92 8.85
CA MET A 95 -18.36 1.41 7.69
C MET A 95 -18.73 2.85 7.28
N LYS A 96 -19.87 3.38 7.73
CA LYS A 96 -20.40 4.69 7.32
C LYS A 96 -19.36 5.81 7.40
N PRO A 97 -18.61 6.00 8.50
CA PRO A 97 -17.62 7.08 8.59
C PRO A 97 -16.56 6.99 7.48
N TYR A 98 -16.17 5.78 7.11
CA TYR A 98 -15.19 5.53 6.06
C TYR A 98 -15.78 5.67 4.66
N ILE A 99 -17.01 5.17 4.45
CA ILE A 99 -17.74 5.35 3.20
C ILE A 99 -17.91 6.84 2.90
N ASP A 100 -18.36 7.62 3.88
CA ASP A 100 -18.53 9.06 3.74
C ASP A 100 -17.20 9.75 3.43
N LYS A 101 -16.15 9.40 4.18
CA LYS A 101 -14.81 9.95 3.95
C LYS A 101 -14.32 9.69 2.52
N PHE A 102 -14.38 8.45 2.05
CA PHE A 102 -13.83 8.05 0.76
C PHE A 102 -14.73 8.34 -0.43
N THR A 103 -16.01 8.65 -0.20
CA THR A 103 -16.94 9.13 -1.23
C THR A 103 -16.77 10.64 -1.45
N ASN A 104 -16.54 11.42 -0.38
CA ASN A 104 -16.30 12.85 -0.50
C ASN A 104 -14.87 13.18 -0.94
N GLU A 105 -13.89 12.41 -0.44
CA GLU A 105 -12.47 12.58 -0.73
C GLU A 105 -11.92 11.30 -1.34
N VAL A 106 -12.10 11.15 -2.65
CA VAL A 106 -11.60 9.98 -3.38
C VAL A 106 -10.06 9.98 -3.35
N PRO A 107 -9.41 8.98 -2.72
CA PRO A 107 -7.96 8.94 -2.64
C PRO A 107 -7.36 8.79 -4.04
N LYS A 108 -6.45 9.70 -4.40
CA LYS A 108 -5.64 9.53 -5.60
C LYS A 108 -4.54 8.50 -5.35
N SER A 109 -4.28 7.66 -6.35
CA SER A 109 -3.11 6.78 -6.33
C SER A 109 -1.84 7.63 -6.22
N PRO A 110 -0.92 7.33 -5.28
CA PRO A 110 0.35 8.05 -5.15
C PRO A 110 1.18 8.06 -6.43
N ILE A 111 1.12 6.99 -7.22
CA ILE A 111 1.84 6.91 -8.50
C ILE A 111 1.24 7.92 -9.48
N ARG A 112 -0.10 7.91 -9.62
CA ARG A 112 -0.82 8.84 -10.50
C ARG A 112 -0.60 10.28 -10.07
N GLU A 113 -0.70 10.57 -8.78
CA GLU A 113 -0.49 11.92 -8.26
C GLU A 113 0.94 12.41 -8.51
N LEU A 114 1.96 11.54 -8.36
CA LEU A 114 3.35 11.89 -8.66
C LEU A 114 3.55 12.20 -10.14
N LEU A 115 3.01 11.37 -11.04
CA LEU A 115 3.14 11.57 -12.48
C LEU A 115 2.32 12.76 -13.00
N GLU A 116 1.20 13.10 -12.35
CA GLU A 116 0.46 14.34 -12.63
C GLU A 116 1.26 15.59 -12.18
N LEU A 117 2.03 15.49 -11.08
CA LEU A 117 2.82 16.59 -10.54
C LEU A 117 4.15 16.81 -11.29
N GLU A 118 4.81 15.72 -11.68
CA GLU A 118 6.16 15.70 -12.25
C GLU A 118 6.20 14.78 -13.51
N PRO A 119 5.46 15.12 -14.59
CA PRO A 119 5.21 14.22 -15.72
C PRO A 119 6.48 13.82 -16.49
N GLU A 120 7.39 14.75 -16.71
CA GLU A 120 8.63 14.54 -17.49
C GLU A 120 9.84 14.22 -16.60
N THR A 121 9.72 14.55 -15.33
CA THR A 121 10.83 14.65 -14.36
C THR A 121 10.83 13.46 -13.41
N ALA A 122 9.70 12.79 -13.16
CA ALA A 122 9.62 11.56 -12.38
C ALA A 122 9.72 10.32 -13.28
N LYS A 123 10.71 9.47 -13.01
CA LYS A 123 10.92 8.19 -13.73
C LYS A 123 11.16 7.06 -12.75
N PHE A 124 10.40 5.98 -12.92
CA PHE A 124 10.61 4.75 -12.17
C PHE A 124 11.74 3.93 -12.82
N GLU A 125 12.66 3.44 -12.01
CA GLU A 125 13.74 2.56 -12.43
C GLU A 125 13.28 1.10 -12.41
N LYS A 126 14.03 0.22 -13.07
CA LYS A 126 13.76 -1.22 -13.06
C LYS A 126 13.76 -1.76 -11.61
N PRO A 127 12.81 -2.63 -11.25
CA PRO A 127 12.74 -3.18 -9.90
C PRO A 127 13.93 -4.10 -9.63
N GLU A 128 14.38 -4.13 -8.37
CA GLU A 128 15.50 -4.94 -7.90
C GLU A 128 15.04 -5.88 -6.77
N ARG A 129 15.55 -7.11 -6.73
CA ARG A 129 15.40 -7.97 -5.54
C ARG A 129 16.44 -7.59 -4.49
N THR A 130 15.98 -7.41 -3.25
CA THR A 130 16.81 -7.18 -2.08
C THR A 130 17.39 -8.49 -1.54
N ILE A 131 18.39 -8.40 -0.67
CA ILE A 131 19.02 -9.56 -0.02
C ILE A 131 17.99 -10.36 0.80
N ASP A 132 17.00 -9.67 1.37
CA ASP A 132 15.92 -10.27 2.17
C ASP A 132 14.76 -10.81 1.31
N GLY A 133 14.94 -10.93 -0.01
CA GLY A 133 13.93 -11.46 -0.95
C GLY A 133 12.82 -10.47 -1.33
N LYS A 134 12.75 -9.29 -0.72
CA LYS A 134 11.76 -8.24 -1.05
C LYS A 134 12.09 -7.51 -2.36
N ILE A 135 11.11 -6.83 -2.93
CA ILE A 135 11.27 -5.98 -4.11
C ILE A 135 11.54 -4.54 -3.68
N ARG A 136 12.54 -3.93 -4.32
CA ARG A 136 12.85 -2.50 -4.23
C ARG A 136 12.56 -1.82 -5.56
N VAL A 137 11.89 -0.69 -5.50
CA VAL A 137 11.66 0.20 -6.65
C VAL A 137 12.23 1.57 -6.31
N THR A 138 12.94 2.16 -7.27
CA THR A 138 13.45 3.53 -7.15
C THR A 138 12.68 4.43 -8.09
N VAL A 139 12.24 5.59 -7.60
CA VAL A 139 11.77 6.69 -8.44
C VAL A 139 12.78 7.83 -8.39
N SER A 140 13.26 8.25 -9.56
CA SER A 140 14.13 9.41 -9.73
C SER A 140 13.30 10.60 -10.17
N VAL A 141 13.37 11.69 -9.42
CA VAL A 141 12.71 12.96 -9.77
C VAL A 141 13.79 14.00 -10.08
N PHE A 142 13.83 14.48 -11.32
CA PHE A 142 14.86 15.42 -11.80
C PHE A 142 14.91 16.67 -10.91
N GLY A 143 16.11 17.06 -10.47
CA GLY A 143 16.31 18.19 -9.56
C GLY A 143 15.85 17.97 -8.12
N ARG A 144 15.26 16.82 -7.78
CA ARG A 144 14.69 16.51 -6.45
C ARG A 144 15.29 15.28 -5.79
N GLY A 145 15.96 14.43 -6.56
CA GLY A 145 16.71 13.27 -6.06
C GLY A 145 16.01 11.93 -6.33
N LYS A 146 16.45 10.89 -5.62
CA LYS A 146 15.92 9.52 -5.75
C LYS A 146 15.24 9.07 -4.46
N PHE A 147 14.14 8.36 -4.61
CA PHE A 147 13.33 7.83 -3.51
C PHE A 147 13.09 6.34 -3.72
N LYS A 148 13.29 5.55 -2.69
CA LYS A 148 13.25 4.09 -2.75
C LYS A 148 12.09 3.55 -1.92
N GLY A 149 11.28 2.71 -2.54
CA GLY A 149 10.21 1.96 -1.89
C GLY A 149 10.56 0.49 -1.85
N ILE A 150 10.29 -0.16 -0.73
CA ILE A 150 10.50 -1.59 -0.54
C ILE A 150 9.17 -2.24 -0.17
N GLY A 151 8.89 -3.41 -0.75
CA GLY A 151 7.70 -4.18 -0.47
C GLY A 151 7.84 -5.63 -0.90
N ARG A 152 6.94 -6.50 -0.43
CA ARG A 152 6.92 -7.93 -0.82
C ARG A 152 6.65 -8.16 -2.31
N ASN A 153 6.08 -7.18 -3.00
CA ASN A 153 5.80 -7.25 -4.43
C ASN A 153 6.00 -5.87 -5.10
N TYR A 154 6.01 -5.86 -6.43
CA TYR A 154 6.33 -4.69 -7.24
C TYR A 154 5.37 -3.54 -6.97
N ARG A 155 4.07 -3.82 -6.92
CA ARG A 155 3.03 -2.80 -6.72
C ARG A 155 3.18 -2.08 -5.38
N ILE A 156 3.47 -2.80 -4.30
CA ILE A 156 3.68 -2.20 -2.97
C ILE A 156 4.96 -1.34 -3.00
N ALA A 157 6.06 -1.87 -3.54
CA ALA A 157 7.34 -1.16 -3.63
C ALA A 157 7.24 0.14 -4.48
N LYS A 158 6.58 0.08 -5.64
CA LYS A 158 6.35 1.23 -6.52
C LYS A 158 5.49 2.29 -5.84
N ASN A 159 4.43 1.87 -5.14
CA ASN A 159 3.56 2.78 -4.40
C ASN A 159 4.30 3.44 -3.22
N ALA A 160 5.11 2.69 -2.48
CA ALA A 160 5.98 3.17 -1.41
C ALA A 160 6.97 4.24 -1.90
N ALA A 161 7.65 4.00 -3.02
CA ALA A 161 8.55 4.96 -3.66
C ALA A 161 7.82 6.26 -4.02
N ALA A 162 6.64 6.15 -4.63
CA ALA A 162 5.83 7.31 -5.02
C ALA A 162 5.34 8.13 -3.82
N LYS A 163 4.85 7.47 -2.75
CA LYS A 163 4.45 8.11 -1.49
C LYS A 163 5.61 8.92 -0.89
N LEU A 164 6.81 8.34 -0.91
CA LEU A 164 8.00 8.99 -0.36
C LEU A 164 8.40 10.23 -1.16
N ALA A 165 8.40 10.13 -2.49
CA ALA A 165 8.67 11.26 -3.38
C ALA A 165 7.64 12.38 -3.19
N LEU A 166 6.34 12.06 -3.20
CA LEU A 166 5.27 13.04 -2.98
C LEU A 166 5.37 13.74 -1.62
N LYS A 167 5.70 13.01 -0.56
CA LYS A 167 5.90 13.59 0.77
C LYS A 167 7.04 14.61 0.76
N PHE A 168 8.12 14.33 0.04
CA PHE A 168 9.22 15.28 -0.12
C PHE A 168 8.79 16.51 -0.92
N LEU A 169 8.16 16.33 -2.08
CA LEU A 169 7.73 17.43 -2.96
C LEU A 169 6.74 18.38 -2.26
N LYS A 170 5.73 17.83 -1.59
CA LYS A 170 4.73 18.60 -0.81
C LYS A 170 5.32 19.24 0.45
N GLY A 171 6.44 18.73 0.96
CA GLY A 171 7.16 19.30 2.09
C GLY A 171 7.92 20.57 1.71
N GLN A 172 8.49 20.61 0.51
CA GLN A 172 9.22 21.76 -0.03
C GLN A 172 8.30 22.92 -0.45
N SER A 173 7.10 22.62 -0.97
CA SER A 173 6.14 23.66 -1.36
C SER A 173 5.61 24.49 -0.18
N LYS A 174 5.79 24.05 1.07
CA LYS A 174 5.37 24.77 2.29
C LYS A 174 6.46 25.66 2.89
N SER A 175 7.70 25.59 2.40
CA SER A 175 8.81 26.42 2.88
C SER A 175 9.09 27.65 2.00
N ASP A 176 8.42 27.74 0.85
CA ASP A 176 8.58 28.82 -0.13
C ASP A 176 7.42 29.87 -0.09
N ASP A 177 6.47 29.72 0.85
CA ASP A 177 5.39 30.68 1.19
C ASP A 177 5.64 31.31 2.58
#